data_AF-A0A7W7KFI4-F1
#
_entry.id   AF-A0A7W7KFI4-F1
#
_cell.length_a   1.000
_cell.length_b   1.000
_cell.length_c   1.000
_cell.angle_alpha   90.00
_cell.angle_beta   90.00
_cell.angle_gamma   90.00
#
_symmetry.space_group_name_H-M   'P 1'
#
loop_
_entity.id
_entity.type
_entity.pdbx_description
1 polymer ?
#
loop_
_entity_poly.entity_id
_entity_poly.type
_entity_poly.pdbx_seq_one_letter_code
_entity_poly.pdbx_strand_id
1 'polypeptide(L)'
;MPNRKHRLIFSAFLYRYRNLLERIFSTLKQFRAVVTSYNKRDDNFLALVHFASIRIWLRHNESVVQRAWHRWRPAEFQELTQGLR
;
A
#
# COMPACT_ATOMS: atom_id res chain seq x y z
N MET A 1 37.36 -13.63 -5.03
CA MET A 1 36.21 -13.58 -4.09
C MET A 1 36.16 -14.90 -3.34
N PRO A 2 36.60 -14.98 -2.08
CA PRO A 2 36.92 -16.28 -1.47
C PRO A 2 35.68 -16.99 -0.91
N ASN A 3 35.54 -18.25 -1.33
CA ASN A 3 34.99 -19.40 -0.60
C ASN A 3 33.73 -19.19 0.28
N ARG A 4 32.54 -19.03 -0.34
CA ARG A 4 31.26 -19.27 0.37
C ARG A 4 30.95 -20.76 0.38
N LYS A 5 31.24 -21.43 1.50
CA LYS A 5 30.98 -22.87 1.71
C LYS A 5 29.48 -23.24 1.69
N HIS A 6 28.60 -22.26 1.93
CA HIS A 6 27.16 -22.47 1.94
C HIS A 6 26.52 -21.90 0.67
N ARG A 7 26.03 -22.76 -0.21
CA ARG A 7 25.15 -22.34 -1.31
C ARG A 7 23.81 -21.93 -0.71
N LEU A 8 23.44 -20.66 -0.87
CA LEU A 8 22.08 -20.20 -0.55
C LEU A 8 21.10 -21.03 -1.37
N ILE A 9 20.18 -21.73 -0.70
CA ILE A 9 19.16 -22.54 -1.38
C ILE A 9 18.25 -21.56 -2.12
N PHE A 10 18.40 -21.50 -3.44
CA PHE A 10 17.61 -20.63 -4.29
C PHE A 10 16.31 -21.33 -4.66
N SER A 11 15.19 -20.84 -4.12
CA SER A 11 13.85 -21.23 -4.55
C SER A 11 13.31 -20.17 -5.51
N ALA A 12 13.11 -20.55 -6.77
CA ALA A 12 12.52 -19.67 -7.78
C ALA A 12 11.11 -19.20 -7.37
N PHE A 13 10.37 -20.05 -6.64
CA PHE A 13 9.05 -19.71 -6.10
C PHE A 13 9.12 -18.57 -5.09
N LEU A 14 9.97 -18.68 -4.06
CA LEU A 14 10.17 -17.60 -3.08
C LEU A 14 10.70 -16.33 -3.73
N TYR A 15 11.58 -16.46 -4.73
CA TYR A 15 12.16 -15.32 -5.42
C TYR A 15 11.12 -14.54 -6.26
N ARG A 16 10.07 -15.21 -6.75
CA ARG A 16 8.96 -14.57 -7.47
C ARG A 16 8.17 -13.62 -6.57
N TYR A 17 8.01 -13.93 -5.28
CA TYR A 17 7.35 -13.04 -4.31
C TYR A 17 8.20 -11.84 -3.90
N ARG A 18 9.52 -11.87 -4.14
CA ARG A 18 10.43 -10.75 -3.80
C ARG A 18 9.96 -9.43 -4.41
N ASN A 19 9.59 -9.43 -5.70
CA ASN A 19 9.17 -8.21 -6.40
C ASN A 19 7.86 -7.63 -5.81
N LEU A 20 6.97 -8.48 -5.31
CA LEU A 20 5.75 -8.02 -4.64
C LEU A 20 6.10 -7.30 -3.33
N LEU A 21 6.95 -7.93 -2.51
CA LEU A 21 7.41 -7.34 -1.25
C LEU A 21 8.18 -6.04 -1.47
N GLU A 22 9.08 -6.00 -2.46
CA GLU A 22 9.83 -4.78 -2.81
C GLU A 22 8.91 -3.61 -3.18
N ARG A 23 7.84 -3.88 -3.95
CA ARG A 23 6.84 -2.85 -4.29
C ARG A 23 6.07 -2.36 -3.07
N ILE A 24 5.68 -3.27 -2.18
CA ILE A 24 5.00 -2.92 -0.93
C ILE A 24 5.92 -2.05 -0.06
N PHE A 25 7.17 -2.46 0.14
CA PHE A 25 8.14 -1.70 0.91
C PHE A 25 8.51 -0.36 0.26
N SER A 26 8.59 -0.28 -1.07
CA SER A 26 8.79 0.97 -1.79
C SER A 26 7.63 1.94 -1.54
N THR A 27 6.40 1.44 -1.53
CA THR A 27 5.20 2.24 -1.23
C THR A 27 5.16 2.66 0.24
N LEU A 28 5.53 1.77 1.18
CA LEU A 28 5.64 2.10 2.60
C LEU A 28 6.73 3.15 2.87
N LYS A 29 7.87 3.08 2.16
CA LYS A 29 8.94 4.08 2.26
C LYS A 29 8.53 5.48 1.79
N GLN A 30 7.47 5.61 0.98
CA GLN A 30 6.92 6.91 0.61
C GLN A 30 6.34 7.65 1.84
N PHE A 31 5.94 6.92 2.88
CA PHE A 31 5.51 7.50 4.15
C PHE A 31 6.75 7.92 4.95
N ARG A 32 7.16 9.19 4.79
CA ARG A 32 8.33 9.79 5.44
C ARG A 32 8.38 9.49 6.94
N ALA A 33 7.25 9.50 7.63
CA ALA A 33 7.13 9.18 9.05
C ALA A 33 7.60 7.76 9.41
N VAL A 34 7.40 6.76 8.53
CA VAL A 34 7.89 5.38 8.72
C VAL A 34 9.41 5.32 8.54
N VAL A 35 9.95 6.07 7.57
CA VAL A 35 11.39 6.08 7.25
C VAL A 35 12.21 6.88 8.26
N THR A 36 11.69 8.00 8.75
CA THR A 36 12.39 8.89 9.69
C THR A 36 12.10 8.55 11.15
N SER A 37 11.32 7.49 11.41
CA SER A 37 11.00 7.06 12.76
C SER A 37 12.26 6.54 13.46
N TYR A 38 12.86 7.36 14.31
CA TYR A 38 13.72 6.92 15.41
C TYR A 38 12.85 6.62 16.64
N ASN A 39 11.87 5.73 16.48
CA ASN A 39 11.07 5.30 17.61
C ASN A 39 11.93 4.41 18.52
N LYS A 40 12.11 4.83 19.78
CA LYS A 40 12.80 4.04 20.81
C LYS A 40 12.01 2.82 21.29
N ARG A 41 10.75 2.68 20.86
CA ARG A 41 9.84 1.58 21.21
C ARG A 41 9.29 0.94 19.94
N ASP A 42 9.33 -0.38 19.91
CA ASP A 42 8.90 -1.19 18.77
C ASP A 42 7.40 -1.03 18.48
N ASP A 43 6.58 -0.85 19.52
CA ASP A 43 5.14 -0.64 19.39
C ASP A 43 4.79 0.60 18.55
N ASN A 44 5.52 1.70 18.75
CA ASN A 44 5.29 2.93 18.00
C ASN A 44 5.71 2.78 16.54
N PHE A 45 6.77 2.00 16.27
CA PHE A 45 7.15 1.67 14.91
C PHE A 45 6.07 0.82 14.23
N LEU A 46 5.57 -0.21 14.92
CA LEU A 46 4.52 -1.08 14.41
C LEU A 46 3.23 -0.30 14.12
N ALA A 47 2.82 0.59 15.03
CA ALA A 47 1.66 1.45 14.86
C ALA A 47 1.76 2.30 13.59
N LEU A 48 2.92 2.92 13.31
CA LEU A 48 3.15 3.68 12.08
C LEU A 48 3.03 2.83 10.82
N VAL A 49 3.54 1.60 10.85
CA VAL A 49 3.40 0.65 9.73
C VAL A 49 1.92 0.32 9.52
N HIS A 50 1.16 0.04 10.58
CA HIS A 50 -0.28 -0.22 10.49
C HIS A 50 -1.05 0.98 9.93
N PHE A 51 -0.76 2.21 10.40
CA PHE A 51 -1.38 3.42 9.86
C PHE A 51 -1.10 3.60 8.36
N ALA A 52 0.16 3.39 7.93
CA ALA A 52 0.52 3.46 6.53
C ALA A 52 -0.22 2.40 5.69
N SER A 53 -0.31 1.16 6.19
CA SER A 53 -1.05 0.07 5.54
C SER A 53 -2.54 0.40 5.38
N ILE A 54 -3.20 0.92 6.43
CA ILE A 54 -4.61 1.33 6.38
C ILE A 54 -4.82 2.42 5.33
N ARG A 55 -3.93 3.43 5.30
CA ARG A 55 -4.00 4.52 4.30
C ARG A 55 -3.90 4.00 2.87
N ILE A 56 -2.96 3.09 2.61
CA ILE A 56 -2.78 2.46 1.29
C ILE A 56 -4.04 1.68 0.91
N TRP A 57 -4.61 0.91 1.85
CA TRP A 57 -5.82 0.12 1.62
C TRP A 57 -7.04 0.99 1.31
N LEU A 58 -7.26 2.06 2.07
CA LEU A 58 -8.36 3.00 1.82
C LEU A 58 -8.25 3.66 0.44
N ARG A 59 -7.04 4.11 0.05
CA ARG A 59 -6.81 4.68 -1.29
C ARG A 59 -7.13 3.69 -2.41
N HIS A 60 -6.79 2.41 -2.21
CA HIS A 60 -7.12 1.37 -3.18
C HIS A 60 -8.64 1.20 -3.32
N ASN A 61 -9.36 1.12 -2.20
CA ASN A 61 -10.81 0.97 -2.19
C ASN A 61 -11.53 2.19 -2.77
N GLU A 62 -11.10 3.41 -2.44
CA GLU A 62 -11.67 4.64 -3.00
C GLU A 62 -11.60 4.65 -4.53
N SER A 63 -10.51 4.18 -5.11
CA SER A 63 -10.37 4.09 -6.57
C SER A 63 -11.32 3.07 -7.22
N VAL A 64 -11.68 2.00 -6.49
CA VAL A 64 -12.62 0.97 -6.95
C VAL A 64 -14.04 1.51 -6.84
N VAL A 65 -14.33 2.14 -5.71
CA VAL A 65 -15.61 2.78 -5.41
C VAL A 65 -15.88 3.89 -6.42
N GLN A 66 -14.96 4.83 -6.65
CA GLN A 66 -15.11 5.87 -7.68
C GLN A 66 -15.34 5.29 -9.07
N ARG A 67 -14.56 4.28 -9.49
CA ARG A 67 -14.77 3.60 -10.79
C ARG A 67 -16.14 2.93 -10.87
N ALA A 68 -16.58 2.28 -9.79
CA ALA A 68 -17.90 1.66 -9.73
C ALA A 68 -19.02 2.71 -9.73
N TRP A 69 -18.87 3.81 -8.99
CA TRP A 69 -19.80 4.94 -8.99
C TRP A 69 -19.91 5.61 -10.36
N HIS A 70 -18.81 5.77 -11.09
CA HIS A 70 -18.87 6.30 -12.46
C HIS A 70 -19.52 5.31 -13.43
N ARG A 71 -19.35 4.00 -13.22
CA ARG A 71 -19.94 2.95 -14.07
C ARG A 71 -21.44 2.78 -13.83
N TRP A 72 -21.89 2.90 -12.59
CA TRP A 72 -23.28 2.66 -12.18
C TRP A 72 -24.08 3.94 -11.92
N ARG A 73 -23.56 5.11 -12.30
CA ARG A 73 -24.21 6.40 -12.05
C ARG A 73 -25.57 6.44 -12.76
N PRO A 74 -26.71 6.47 -12.03
CA PRO A 74 -28.02 6.67 -12.64
C PRO A 74 -28.11 8.11 -13.15
N ALA A 75 -28.66 8.31 -14.35
CA ALA A 75 -28.80 9.63 -14.98
C ALA A 75 -29.62 10.62 -14.12
N GLU A 76 -30.51 10.10 -13.29
CA GLU A 76 -31.43 10.85 -12.41
C GLU A 76 -30.71 11.65 -11.31
N PHE A 77 -29.47 11.30 -10.95
CA PHE A 77 -28.75 11.97 -9.86
C PHE A 77 -28.10 13.31 -10.26
N GLN A 78 -28.00 13.62 -11.56
CA GLN A 78 -27.42 14.89 -12.03
C GLN A 78 -28.31 16.10 -11.74
N GLU A 79 -29.64 15.92 -11.77
CA GLU A 79 -30.62 16.99 -11.58
C GLU A 79 -30.65 17.48 -10.12
N LEU A 80 -30.47 16.57 -9.16
CA LEU A 80 -30.50 16.90 -7.73
C LEU A 80 -29.30 17.74 -7.27
N THR A 81 -28.17 17.65 -7.97
CA THR A 81 -26.97 18.46 -7.66
C THR A 81 -27.00 19.86 -8.27
N GLN A 82 -27.86 20.11 -9.28
CA GLN A 82 -28.00 21.42 -9.91
C GLN A 82 -29.00 22.34 -9.19
N GLY A 83 -29.92 21.77 -8.39
CA GLY A 83 -30.90 22.52 -7.60
C GLY A 83 -30.46 22.94 -6.20
N LEU A 84 -29.21 22.65 -5.80
CA LEU A 84 -28.64 23.02 -4.49
C LEU A 84 -27.63 24.17 -4.60
N ARG A 85 -27.89 25.13 -5.49
CA ARG A 85 -27.23 26.43 -5.53
C ARG A 85 -28.23 27.52 -5.16
#